data_AF-A0A953YWW1-F1
#
_entry.id   AF-A0A953YWW1-F1
#
_cell.length_a   1.000
_cell.length_b   1.000
_cell.length_c   1.000
_cell.angle_alpha   90.00
_cell.angle_beta   90.00
_cell.angle_gamma   90.00
#
_symmetry.space_group_name_H-M   'P 1'
#
loop_
_entity.id
_entity.type
_entity.pdbx_description
1 polymer ?
#
loop_
_entity_poly.entity_id
_entity_poly.type
_entity_poly.pdbx_seq_one_letter_code
_entity_poly.pdbx_strand_id
1 'polypeptide(L)'
;MADGPESEDRRNFIRIAVIGGIGMIAAGAGSASVFIPPSIGDSAAPGPKPLVPMIKLGALAADKPLTLQLTLSVRDGWRVRNRTQTVYVLRTGDGEGAADFTALSSICSHAGCTIEHREDKFVCPCHGAEFELSGKVTKGPAPRDMDPLPVSIAEYQGAPWLYVDWQEFALGTEERIPGSSA
;
A
#
# COMPACT_ATOMS: atom_id res chain seq x y z
N MET A 1 7.41 -60.33 -18.60
CA MET A 1 7.08 -60.02 -17.19
C MET A 1 7.71 -58.66 -16.89
N ALA A 2 7.04 -57.60 -16.42
CA ALA A 2 5.65 -57.35 -16.06
C ALA A 2 5.40 -55.85 -16.27
N ASP A 3 4.32 -55.47 -16.97
CA ASP A 3 3.80 -54.11 -16.95
C ASP A 3 3.09 -53.90 -15.61
N GLY A 4 3.59 -52.97 -14.79
CA GLY A 4 3.06 -52.66 -13.47
C GLY A 4 1.90 -51.66 -13.54
N PRO A 5 0.79 -51.88 -12.82
CA PRO A 5 -0.35 -50.97 -12.78
C PRO A 5 -0.07 -49.82 -11.80
N GLU A 6 0.59 -48.74 -12.23
CA GLU A 6 0.90 -47.61 -11.34
C GLU A 6 0.62 -46.22 -11.95
N SER A 7 -0.12 -46.16 -13.08
CA SER A 7 -0.36 -44.89 -13.79
C SER A 7 -1.78 -44.34 -13.66
N GLU A 8 -2.78 -45.17 -13.35
CA GLU A 8 -4.18 -44.74 -13.18
C GLU A 8 -4.48 -44.26 -11.75
N ASP A 9 -3.97 -44.94 -10.72
CA ASP A 9 -4.19 -44.57 -9.31
C ASP A 9 -3.54 -43.23 -8.93
N ARG A 10 -2.36 -42.93 -9.49
CA ARG A 10 -1.67 -41.65 -9.27
C ARG A 10 -2.45 -40.47 -9.87
N ARG A 11 -3.12 -40.68 -11.01
CA ARG A 11 -3.97 -39.67 -11.65
C ARG A 11 -5.28 -39.45 -10.91
N ASN A 12 -5.89 -40.51 -10.37
CA ASN A 12 -7.09 -40.39 -9.56
C ASN A 12 -6.82 -39.75 -8.19
N PHE A 13 -5.69 -40.05 -7.54
CA PHE A 13 -5.31 -39.42 -6.27
C PHE A 13 -5.14 -37.91 -6.41
N ILE A 14 -4.45 -37.45 -7.47
CA ILE A 14 -4.29 -36.00 -7.73
C ILE A 14 -5.64 -35.34 -8.06
N ARG A 15 -6.53 -36.00 -8.81
CA ARG A 15 -7.87 -35.47 -9.11
C ARG A 15 -8.75 -35.35 -7.87
N ILE A 16 -8.70 -36.32 -6.96
CA ILE A 16 -9.47 -36.32 -5.71
C ILE A 16 -8.95 -35.24 -4.74
N ALA A 17 -7.63 -35.03 -4.67
CA ALA A 17 -7.02 -33.99 -3.82
C ALA A 17 -7.35 -32.56 -4.28
N VAL A 18 -7.49 -32.32 -5.59
CA VAL A 18 -7.84 -30.99 -6.14
C VAL A 18 -9.33 -30.65 -5.91
N ILE A 19 -10.22 -31.63 -5.93
CA ILE A 19 -11.66 -31.42 -5.71
C ILE A 19 -12.00 -31.38 -4.21
N GLY A 20 -11.30 -32.14 -3.37
CA GLY A 20 -11.53 -32.19 -1.92
C GLY A 20 -10.99 -31.00 -1.11
N GLY A 21 -10.20 -30.11 -1.72
CA GLY A 21 -9.61 -28.95 -1.04
C GLY A 21 -10.50 -27.70 -0.97
N ILE A 22 -11.69 -27.72 -1.59
CA ILE A 22 -12.64 -26.60 -1.58
C ILE A 22 -13.75 -26.93 -0.57
N GLY A 23 -13.48 -26.70 0.70
CA GLY A 23 -14.50 -26.90 1.73
C GLY A 23 -13.93 -26.80 3.13
N MET A 24 -13.71 -25.56 3.58
CA MET A 24 -13.87 -25.07 4.95
C MET A 24 -13.18 -23.69 5.06
N ILE A 25 -13.92 -22.63 4.78
CA ILE A 25 -13.63 -21.32 5.39
C ILE A 25 -14.55 -21.22 6.59
N ALA A 26 -13.96 -21.40 7.77
CA ALA A 26 -14.57 -21.08 9.04
C ALA A 26 -14.92 -19.59 9.06
N ALA A 27 -16.15 -19.28 9.43
CA ALA A 27 -16.57 -17.93 9.79
C ALA A 27 -15.74 -17.47 11.00
N GLY A 28 -14.80 -16.57 10.76
CA GLY A 28 -13.97 -15.91 11.76
C GLY A 28 -14.21 -14.40 11.72
N ALA A 29 -14.49 -13.84 12.87
CA ALA A 29 -14.93 -12.47 13.11
C ALA A 29 -14.02 -11.38 12.51
N GLY A 30 -14.67 -10.35 11.94
CA GLY A 30 -14.23 -8.96 12.00
C GLY A 30 -12.95 -8.58 11.26
N SER A 31 -12.98 -8.57 9.92
CA SER A 31 -12.04 -7.79 9.11
C SER A 31 -12.83 -6.84 8.22
N ALA A 32 -12.54 -5.54 8.29
CA ALA A 32 -13.12 -4.55 7.38
C ALA A 32 -12.83 -4.97 5.93
N SER A 33 -13.89 -5.27 5.18
CA SER A 33 -13.78 -5.74 3.80
C SER A 33 -13.28 -4.60 2.90
N VAL A 34 -12.04 -4.72 2.41
CA VAL A 34 -11.53 -3.88 1.34
C VAL A 34 -12.13 -4.39 0.01
N PHE A 35 -12.92 -3.54 -0.66
CA PHE A 35 -13.50 -3.85 -1.96
C PHE A 35 -12.50 -3.54 -3.08
N ILE A 36 -12.18 -4.52 -3.92
CA ILE A 36 -11.33 -4.38 -5.12
C ILE A 36 -12.26 -4.40 -6.34
N PRO A 37 -12.51 -3.27 -7.03
CA PRO A 37 -13.31 -3.29 -8.25
C PRO A 37 -12.56 -4.00 -9.41
N PRO A 38 -13.25 -4.76 -10.27
CA PRO A 38 -12.65 -5.29 -11.49
C PRO A 38 -12.35 -4.12 -12.44
N SER A 39 -11.08 -4.01 -12.85
CA SER A 39 -10.63 -3.01 -13.80
C SER A 39 -11.32 -3.20 -15.15
N ILE A 40 -12.24 -2.30 -15.50
CA ILE A 40 -12.75 -2.15 -16.86
C ILE A 40 -11.68 -1.40 -17.67
N GLY A 41 -11.21 -2.01 -18.76
CA GLY A 41 -10.54 -1.33 -19.86
C GLY A 41 -9.17 -1.88 -20.24
N ASP A 42 -9.15 -2.66 -21.31
CA ASP A 42 -7.98 -2.85 -22.18
C ASP A 42 -7.57 -1.49 -22.77
N SER A 43 -6.72 -0.77 -22.04
CA SER A 43 -5.85 0.28 -22.57
C SER A 43 -4.74 0.53 -21.54
N ALA A 44 -3.60 -0.06 -21.84
CA ALA A 44 -2.35 0.10 -21.12
C ALA A 44 -1.91 1.56 -21.16
N ALA A 45 -2.05 2.25 -20.03
CA ALA A 45 -1.09 3.27 -19.66
C ALA A 45 0.09 2.55 -18.99
N PRO A 46 1.35 2.87 -19.34
CA PRO A 46 2.50 2.38 -18.59
C PRO A 46 2.53 3.13 -17.26
N GLY A 47 2.29 2.39 -16.18
CA GLY A 47 2.32 2.90 -14.82
C GLY A 47 1.41 2.08 -13.90
N PRO A 48 1.81 1.82 -12.65
CA PRO A 48 0.91 1.21 -11.69
C PRO A 48 -0.26 2.16 -11.47
N LYS A 49 -1.49 1.78 -11.87
CA LYS A 49 -2.71 2.41 -11.36
C LYS A 49 -2.85 1.91 -9.92
N PRO A 50 -2.54 2.73 -8.89
CA PRO A 50 -2.61 2.25 -7.52
C PRO A 50 -4.06 1.86 -7.25
N LEU A 51 -4.27 0.72 -6.60
CA LEU A 51 -5.53 0.49 -5.90
C LEU A 51 -5.54 1.53 -4.77
N VAL A 52 -6.17 2.69 -5.04
CA VAL A 52 -6.16 3.81 -4.10
C VAL A 52 -6.92 3.37 -2.83
N PRO A 53 -6.32 3.48 -1.63
CA PRO A 53 -6.99 3.15 -0.40
C PRO A 53 -7.98 4.28 -0.18
N MET A 54 -9.25 3.93 -0.20
CA MET A 54 -10.30 4.90 0.01
C MET A 54 -10.49 5.02 1.52
N ILE A 55 -10.20 6.18 2.10
CA ILE A 55 -10.55 6.44 3.50
C ILE A 55 -11.88 7.18 3.53
N LYS A 56 -12.87 6.58 4.19
CA LYS A 56 -14.11 7.31 4.50
C LYS A 56 -13.76 8.41 5.50
N LEU A 57 -14.01 9.65 5.13
CA LEU A 57 -13.50 10.84 5.83
C LEU A 57 -13.84 10.89 7.34
N GLY A 58 -15.01 10.36 7.71
CA GLY A 58 -15.45 10.25 9.10
C GLY A 58 -14.72 9.21 9.96
N ALA A 59 -13.79 8.43 9.39
CA ALA A 59 -12.99 7.43 10.11
C ALA A 59 -11.63 7.97 10.59
N LEU A 60 -11.25 9.20 10.23
CA LEU A 60 -9.98 9.82 10.60
C LEU A 60 -10.12 10.63 11.90
N ALA A 61 -9.64 10.07 13.02
CA ALA A 61 -9.45 10.80 14.26
C ALA A 61 -8.33 11.84 14.10
N ALA A 62 -8.48 13.01 14.72
CA ALA A 62 -7.60 14.16 14.52
C ALA A 62 -6.24 14.05 15.22
N ASP A 63 -6.09 13.12 16.17
CA ASP A 63 -4.97 13.11 17.13
C ASP A 63 -3.81 12.19 16.76
N LYS A 64 -3.98 11.26 15.80
CA LYS A 64 -2.94 10.29 15.43
C LYS A 64 -2.88 10.05 13.92
N PRO A 65 -1.67 9.81 13.36
CA PRO A 65 -1.54 9.36 11.99
C PRO A 65 -2.31 8.07 11.74
N LEU A 66 -3.16 8.06 10.73
CA LEU A 66 -3.78 6.84 10.23
C LEU A 66 -2.75 6.09 9.40
N THR A 67 -2.44 4.87 9.81
CA THR A 67 -1.55 3.97 9.06
C THR A 67 -2.37 3.20 8.02
N LEU A 68 -2.05 3.39 6.74
CA LEU A 68 -2.63 2.66 5.62
C LEU A 68 -1.62 1.75 4.97
N GLN A 69 -2.08 0.60 4.48
CA GLN A 69 -1.32 -0.28 3.60
C GLN A 69 -1.85 -0.20 2.17
N LEU A 70 -1.00 0.29 1.27
CA LEU A 70 -1.20 0.35 -0.17
C LEU A 70 -0.66 -0.91 -0.83
N THR A 71 -1.48 -1.70 -1.51
CA THR A 71 -0.97 -2.74 -2.40
C THR A 71 -0.88 -2.22 -3.83
N LEU A 72 0.35 -2.04 -4.29
CA LEU A 72 0.68 -1.59 -5.63
C LEU A 72 0.98 -2.79 -6.51
N SER A 73 0.28 -2.92 -7.63
CA SER A 73 0.55 -3.94 -8.64
C SER A 73 1.47 -3.35 -9.70
N VAL A 74 2.76 -3.68 -9.63
CA VAL A 74 3.77 -3.25 -10.61
C VAL A 74 3.92 -4.35 -11.65
N ARG A 75 3.80 -4.01 -12.94
CA ARG A 75 4.03 -4.93 -14.04
C ARG A 75 5.43 -4.69 -14.61
N ASP A 76 6.34 -5.64 -14.35
CA ASP A 76 7.70 -5.64 -14.86
C ASP A 76 7.80 -6.69 -15.99
N GLY A 77 7.67 -6.20 -17.23
CA GLY A 77 7.54 -7.04 -18.42
C GLY A 77 6.32 -7.96 -18.36
N TRP A 78 6.56 -9.27 -18.35
CA TRP A 78 5.50 -10.28 -18.21
C TRP A 78 5.12 -10.58 -16.75
N ARG A 79 5.91 -10.13 -15.78
CA ARG A 79 5.68 -10.42 -14.36
C ARG A 79 4.83 -9.31 -13.73
N VAL A 80 3.84 -9.71 -12.96
CA VAL A 80 3.11 -8.81 -12.06
C VAL A 80 3.62 -9.05 -10.65
N ARG A 81 4.06 -7.98 -10.00
CA ARG A 81 4.60 -7.98 -8.64
C ARG A 81 3.71 -7.08 -7.79
N ASN A 82 3.15 -7.64 -6.74
CA ASN A 82 2.41 -6.85 -5.76
C ASN A 82 3.41 -6.38 -4.69
N ARG A 83 3.46 -5.07 -4.46
CA ARG A 83 4.28 -4.44 -3.43
C ARG A 83 3.35 -3.72 -2.46
N THR A 84 3.41 -4.10 -1.18
CA THR A 84 2.68 -3.38 -0.14
C THR A 84 3.55 -2.27 0.42
N GLN A 85 3.02 -1.05 0.45
CA GLN A 85 3.66 0.13 0.98
C GLN A 85 2.84 0.71 2.11
N THR A 86 3.49 1.25 3.13
CA THR A 86 2.80 1.95 4.20
C THR A 86 2.71 3.44 3.89
N VAL A 87 1.56 4.04 4.19
CA VAL A 87 1.34 5.49 4.10
C VAL A 87 0.76 5.98 5.40
N TYR A 88 1.25 7.12 5.86
CA TYR A 88 0.70 7.81 7.02
C TYR A 88 -0.19 8.95 6.54
N VAL A 89 -1.46 8.95 6.93
CA VAL A 89 -2.39 10.04 6.64
C VAL A 89 -2.67 10.79 7.93
N LEU A 90 -2.43 12.08 7.91
CA LEU A 90 -2.68 12.99 9.02
C LEU A 90 -3.80 13.95 8.64
N ARG A 91 -4.66 14.25 9.61
CA ARG A 91 -5.59 15.37 9.52
C ARG A 91 -4.88 16.62 10.01
N THR A 92 -4.70 17.60 9.13
CA THR A 92 -4.01 18.87 9.38
C THR A 92 -4.96 20.05 9.57
N GLY A 93 -6.25 19.87 9.30
CA GLY A 93 -7.29 20.87 9.52
C GLY A 93 -8.63 20.26 9.93
N ASP A 94 -9.53 21.12 10.39
CA ASP A 94 -10.87 20.73 10.84
C ASP A 94 -11.87 20.54 9.69
N GLY A 95 -11.48 20.93 8.47
CA GLY A 95 -12.33 20.79 7.30
C GLY A 95 -12.40 19.38 6.74
N GLU A 96 -13.21 19.25 5.69
CA GLU A 96 -13.38 18.02 4.92
C GLU A 96 -12.78 18.14 3.52
N GLY A 97 -11.94 19.15 3.27
CA GLY A 97 -11.27 19.36 1.99
C GLY A 97 -9.94 18.61 1.92
N ALA A 98 -9.41 18.42 0.71
CA ALA A 98 -8.12 17.74 0.52
C ALA A 98 -6.96 18.45 1.24
N ALA A 99 -7.05 19.77 1.43
CA ALA A 99 -6.07 20.58 2.14
C ALA A 99 -6.05 20.33 3.67
N ASP A 100 -7.10 19.72 4.22
CA ASP A 100 -7.19 19.34 5.63
C ASP A 100 -6.49 18.00 5.92
N PHE A 101 -5.87 17.38 4.91
CA PHE A 101 -5.17 16.12 5.01
C PHE A 101 -3.77 16.20 4.41
N THR A 102 -2.84 15.48 5.01
CA THR A 102 -1.51 15.25 4.48
C THR A 102 -1.23 13.75 4.46
N ALA A 103 -0.79 13.22 3.32
CA ALA A 103 -0.32 11.85 3.20
C ALA A 103 1.20 11.84 3.05
N LEU A 104 1.88 11.01 3.84
CA LEU A 104 3.32 10.85 3.84
C LEU A 104 3.70 9.41 3.51
N SER A 105 4.63 9.25 2.58
CA SER A 105 5.26 7.96 2.29
C SER A 105 6.07 7.48 3.50
N SER A 106 5.91 6.21 3.88
CA SER A 106 6.77 5.58 4.89
C SER A 106 8.15 5.22 4.35
N ILE A 107 8.50 5.52 3.10
CA ILE A 107 9.81 5.21 2.55
C ILE A 107 10.83 6.23 3.04
N CYS A 108 11.87 5.78 3.74
CA CYS A 108 12.95 6.64 4.17
C CYS A 108 13.79 7.14 2.98
N SER A 109 13.88 8.46 2.83
CA SER A 109 14.65 9.13 1.78
C SER A 109 16.16 8.81 1.80
N HIS A 110 16.69 8.21 2.88
CA HIS A 110 18.08 7.74 2.92
C HIS A 110 18.33 6.59 1.95
N ALA A 111 17.69 5.44 2.19
CA ALA A 111 17.96 4.18 1.47
C ALA A 111 16.73 3.28 1.32
N GLY A 112 15.53 3.82 1.53
CA GLY A 112 14.28 3.14 1.19
C GLY A 112 13.67 2.22 2.26
N CYS A 113 14.23 2.18 3.46
CA CYS A 113 13.63 1.45 4.58
C CYS A 113 12.26 2.01 4.97
N THR A 114 11.36 1.16 5.47
CA THR A 114 10.08 1.58 6.03
C THR A 114 10.31 2.32 7.35
N ILE A 115 9.84 3.56 7.41
CA ILE A 115 9.76 4.40 8.59
C ILE A 115 8.61 3.90 9.47
N GLU A 116 8.83 3.84 10.78
CA GLU A 116 7.83 3.45 11.78
C GLU A 116 7.26 4.68 12.49
N HIS A 117 5.97 4.65 12.83
CA HIS A 117 5.36 5.62 13.73
C HIS A 117 5.57 5.19 15.19
N ARG A 118 6.06 6.10 16.03
CA ARG A 118 6.24 5.91 17.47
C ARG A 118 5.68 7.11 18.21
N GLU A 119 4.58 6.92 18.94
CA GLU A 119 3.95 7.94 19.78
C GLU A 119 3.84 9.31 19.08
N ASP A 120 4.80 10.21 19.34
CA ASP A 120 4.88 11.59 18.90
C ASP A 120 5.82 11.86 17.70
N LYS A 121 6.41 10.82 17.09
CA LYS A 121 7.37 10.97 15.99
C LYS A 121 7.42 9.77 15.05
N PHE A 122 8.14 9.93 13.95
CA PHE A 122 8.50 8.84 13.07
C PHE A 122 9.98 8.48 13.19
N VAL A 123 10.31 7.20 13.11
CA VAL A 123 11.68 6.68 13.27
C VAL A 123 11.98 5.65 12.19
N CYS A 124 13.08 5.82 11.48
CA CYS A 124 13.62 4.82 10.57
C CYS A 124 14.50 3.82 11.34
N PRO A 125 14.14 2.53 11.44
CA PRO A 125 14.85 1.55 12.25
C PRO A 125 16.23 1.17 11.69
N CYS A 126 16.52 1.46 10.42
CA CYS A 126 17.76 1.04 9.77
C CYS A 126 18.99 1.81 10.28
N HIS A 127 18.89 3.13 10.42
CA HIS A 127 20.03 3.98 10.82
C HIS A 127 19.63 5.08 11.82
N GLY A 128 18.39 5.05 12.33
CA GLY A 128 17.94 5.96 13.38
C GLY A 128 17.63 7.38 12.92
N ALA A 129 17.26 7.56 11.64
CA ALA A 129 16.69 8.84 11.19
C ALA A 129 15.36 9.08 11.90
N GLU A 130 15.11 10.33 12.31
CA GLU A 130 13.91 10.72 13.06
C GLU A 130 13.21 11.87 12.34
N PHE A 131 11.88 11.87 12.40
CA PHE A 131 11.02 12.88 11.78
C PHE A 131 9.90 13.27 12.74
N GLU A 132 9.52 14.55 12.72
CA GLU A 132 8.31 15.05 13.37
C GLU A 132 7.05 14.42 12.72
N LEU A 133 5.88 14.49 13.39
CA LEU A 133 4.61 14.04 12.78
C LEU A 133 4.25 14.80 11.49
N SER A 134 4.80 16.00 11.30
CA SER A 134 4.71 16.77 10.04
C SER A 134 5.46 16.09 8.88
N GLY A 135 6.28 15.07 9.16
CA GLY A 135 7.21 14.43 8.23
C GLY A 135 8.58 15.11 8.18
N LYS A 136 8.75 16.25 8.86
CA LYS A 136 9.99 17.02 8.85
C LYS A 136 11.14 16.25 9.51
N VAL A 137 12.27 16.13 8.82
CA VAL A 137 13.45 15.46 9.38
C VAL A 137 14.02 16.26 10.55
N THR A 138 14.32 15.56 11.64
CA THR A 138 14.97 16.13 12.85
C THR A 138 16.34 15.52 13.10
N LYS A 139 16.58 14.32 12.58
CA LYS A 139 17.84 13.60 12.71
C LYS A 139 18.12 12.77 11.46
N GLY A 140 19.34 12.92 10.93
CA GLY A 140 19.83 12.15 9.78
C GLY A 140 19.99 10.64 10.08
N PRO A 141 20.39 9.84 9.08
CA PRO A 141 21.04 10.23 7.82
C PRO A 141 20.09 10.51 6.65
N ALA A 142 18.77 10.61 6.88
CA ALA A 142 17.84 11.01 5.84
C ALA A 142 18.18 12.42 5.31
N PRO A 143 18.38 12.61 3.98
CA PRO A 143 18.79 13.89 3.40
C PRO A 143 17.64 14.90 3.27
N ARG A 144 16.40 14.46 3.44
CA ARG A 144 15.19 15.29 3.34
C ARG A 144 14.06 14.71 4.18
N ASP A 145 13.04 15.53 4.41
CA ASP A 145 11.79 15.15 5.06
C ASP A 145 11.13 13.95 4.37
N MET A 146 10.16 13.34 5.05
CA MET A 146 9.29 12.33 4.43
C MET A 146 8.66 12.87 3.15
N ASP A 147 8.46 11.98 2.17
CA ASP A 147 7.95 12.37 0.87
C ASP A 147 6.41 12.50 0.93
N PRO A 148 5.84 13.68 0.63
CA PRO A 148 4.40 13.85 0.60
C PRO A 148 3.82 13.15 -0.63
N LEU A 149 2.63 12.58 -0.47
CA LEU A 149 1.86 11.97 -1.53
C LEU A 149 0.67 12.88 -1.90
N PRO A 150 0.37 13.07 -3.20
CA PRO A 150 -0.80 13.84 -3.60
C PRO A 150 -2.08 13.26 -3.01
N VAL A 151 -2.96 14.15 -2.55
CA VAL A 151 -4.26 13.78 -1.99
C VAL A 151 -5.38 14.47 -2.76
N SER A 152 -6.48 13.77 -2.95
CA SER A 152 -7.70 14.33 -3.56
C SER A 152 -8.95 13.77 -2.88
N ILE A 153 -10.07 14.46 -3.04
CA ILE A 153 -11.37 14.01 -2.52
C ILE A 153 -12.32 13.87 -3.70
N ALA A 154 -12.99 12.71 -3.77
CA ALA A 154 -14.03 12.48 -4.75
C ALA A 154 -15.19 11.69 -4.12
N GLU A 155 -16.38 11.86 -4.70
CA GLU A 155 -17.55 11.10 -4.31
C GLU A 155 -17.53 9.71 -4.95
N TYR A 156 -17.81 8.69 -4.14
CA TYR A 156 -17.97 7.33 -4.61
C TYR A 156 -19.06 6.61 -3.81
N GLN A 157 -20.02 6.03 -4.53
CA GLN A 157 -21.20 5.37 -3.95
C GLN A 157 -21.97 6.28 -2.96
N GLY A 158 -22.10 7.57 -3.27
CA GLY A 158 -22.88 8.53 -2.46
C GLY A 158 -22.20 8.99 -1.16
N ALA A 159 -20.89 8.82 -1.03
CA ALA A 159 -20.10 9.33 0.09
C ALA A 159 -18.77 9.94 -0.38
N PRO A 160 -18.21 10.93 0.32
CA PRO A 160 -16.88 11.48 0.01
C PRO A 160 -15.78 10.54 0.51
N TRP A 161 -14.75 10.37 -0.32
CA TRP A 161 -13.58 9.55 -0.02
C TRP A 161 -12.30 10.34 -0.24
N LEU A 162 -11.32 10.11 0.64
CA LEU A 162 -9.95 10.57 0.45
C LEU A 162 -9.19 9.57 -0.40
N TYR A 163 -8.55 10.09 -1.45
CA TYR A 163 -7.68 9.37 -2.38
C TYR A 163 -6.24 9.80 -2.13
N VAL A 164 -5.32 8.84 -2.11
CA VAL A 164 -3.89 9.07 -2.02
C VAL A 164 -3.21 8.50 -3.26
N ASP A 165 -2.58 9.36 -4.05
CA ASP A 165 -1.86 8.95 -5.24
C ASP A 165 -0.45 8.51 -4.86
N TRP A 166 -0.09 7.28 -5.24
CA TRP A 166 1.26 6.78 -4.98
C TRP A 166 2.27 7.44 -5.90
N GLN A 167 3.36 7.93 -5.32
CA GLN A 167 4.50 8.48 -6.03
C GLN A 167 5.79 7.99 -5.40
N GLU A 168 6.71 7.51 -6.23
CA GLU A 168 8.07 7.17 -5.79
C GLU A 168 8.99 8.36 -6.06
N PHE A 169 10.03 8.50 -5.23
CA PHE A 169 11.04 9.54 -5.37
C PHE A 169 12.43 8.91 -5.28
N ALA A 170 13.41 9.54 -5.93
CA ALA A 170 14.81 9.11 -5.86
C ALA A 170 15.32 9.12 -4.41
N LEU A 171 16.07 8.09 -4.03
CA LEU A 171 16.64 7.95 -2.69
C LEU A 171 18.03 8.60 -2.61
N GLY A 172 18.44 9.01 -1.42
CA GLY A 172 19.77 9.56 -1.15
C GLY A 172 19.99 11.01 -1.59
N THR A 173 18.95 11.70 -2.07
CA THR A 173 19.03 13.09 -2.57
C THR A 173 18.26 14.06 -1.67
N GLU A 174 18.68 15.31 -1.58
CA GLU A 174 17.88 16.36 -0.90
C GLU A 174 16.65 16.73 -1.74
N GLU A 175 16.79 16.71 -3.07
CA GLU A 175 15.71 17.01 -4.01
C GLU A 175 14.76 15.82 -4.17
N ARG A 176 13.46 16.14 -4.28
CA ARG A 176 12.39 15.18 -4.58
C ARG A 176 12.24 15.00 -6.09
N ILE A 177 13.13 14.18 -6.66
CA ILE A 177 13.06 13.80 -8.07
C ILE A 177 12.05 12.65 -8.18
N PRO A 178 10.90 12.82 -8.86
CA PRO A 178 9.95 11.74 -9.06
C PRO A 178 10.63 10.58 -9.79
N GLY A 179 10.49 9.37 -9.26
CA GLY A 179 10.92 8.17 -9.96
C GLY A 179 10.06 7.98 -11.20
N SER A 180 10.69 7.70 -12.35
CA SER A 180 9.96 7.11 -13.46
C SER A 180 9.53 5.73 -12.98
N SER A 181 8.26 5.57 -12.61
CA SER A 181 7.65 4.27 -12.36
C SER A 181 7.99 3.35 -13.53
N ALA A 182 8.94 2.44 -13.33
CA ALA A 182 9.34 1.41 -14.29
C ALA A 182 8.46 0.17 -14.11
#